data_AF-A0A8T3ZHI6-F1
#
_entry.id   AF-A0A8T3ZHI6-F1
#
_cell.length_a   1.000
_cell.length_b   1.000
_cell.length_c   1.000
_cell.angle_alpha   90.00
_cell.angle_beta   90.00
_cell.angle_gamma   90.00
#
_symmetry.space_group_name_H-M   'P 1'
#
loop_
_entity.id
_entity.type
_entity.pdbx_description
1 polymer ?
#
loop_
_entity_poly.entity_id
_entity_poly.type
_entity_poly.pdbx_seq_one_letter_code
_entity_poly.pdbx_strand_id
1 'polypeptide(L)' 'LSKLDEDEKKIYELLKKSNGSVYQTDIIKETGYSKVKITRILDKMELAQIVERKRRGMTNIIVLK' A
#
# COMPACT_ATOMS: atom_id res chain seq x y z
N LEU A 1 -12.36 -15.27 -0.93
CA LEU A 1 -11.91 -13.88 -0.65
C LEU A 1 -11.07 -13.92 0.62
N SER A 2 -9.76 -14.05 0.45
CA SER A 2 -8.82 -14.24 1.55
C SER A 2 -8.81 -13.01 2.46
N LYS A 3 -8.95 -13.23 3.76
CA LYS A 3 -8.88 -12.19 4.79
C LYS A 3 -7.60 -11.38 4.58
N LEU A 4 -7.73 -10.07 4.41
CA LEU A 4 -6.58 -9.17 4.53
C LEU A 4 -5.94 -9.40 5.90
N ASP A 5 -4.63 -9.63 5.91
CA ASP A 5 -3.85 -9.67 7.15
C ASP A 5 -3.94 -8.30 7.86
N GLU A 6 -3.69 -8.24 9.17
CA GLU A 6 -3.77 -6.96 9.92
C GLU A 6 -2.91 -5.85 9.29
N ASP A 7 -1.76 -6.22 8.75
CA ASP A 7 -0.86 -5.31 8.03
C ASP A 7 -1.48 -4.79 6.72
N GLU A 8 -2.13 -5.66 5.94
CA GLU A 8 -2.79 -5.29 4.69
C GLU A 8 -4.01 -4.41 4.96
N LYS A 9 -4.78 -4.71 6.02
CA LYS A 9 -5.91 -3.87 6.46
C LYS A 9 -5.47 -2.47 6.83
N LYS A 10 -4.35 -2.32 7.57
CA LYS A 10 -3.81 -1.00 7.90
C LYS A 10 -3.50 -0.18 6.65
N ILE A 11 -2.84 -0.78 5.66
CA ILE A 11 -2.51 -0.10 4.40
C ILE A 11 -3.78 0.22 3.61
N TYR A 12 -4.75 -0.69 3.56
CA TYR A 12 -6.03 -0.47 2.89
C TYR A 12 -6.81 0.70 3.51
N GLU A 13 -6.92 0.74 4.84
CA GLU A 13 -7.57 1.84 5.55
C GLU A 13 -6.83 3.18 5.35
N LEU A 14 -5.49 3.15 5.32
CA LEU A 14 -4.70 4.34 5.02
C LEU A 14 -5.00 4.87 3.61
N LEU A 15 -5.01 3.99 2.61
CA LEU A 15 -5.38 4.34 1.23
C LEU A 15 -6.80 4.92 1.15
N LYS A 16 -7.75 4.31 1.87
CA LYS A 16 -9.15 4.76 1.91
C LYS A 16 -9.29 6.15 2.55
N LYS A 17 -8.52 6.45 3.60
CA LYS A 17 -8.48 7.77 4.25
C LYS A 17 -7.84 8.84 3.37
N SER A 18 -6.91 8.47 2.50
CA SER A 18 -6.21 9.39 1.59
C SER A 18 -6.81 9.44 0.19
N ASN A 19 -8.14 9.42 0.09
CA ASN A 19 -8.88 9.50 -1.18
C ASN A 19 -8.49 8.42 -2.23
N GLY A 20 -8.09 7.24 -1.76
CA GLY A 20 -7.75 6.11 -2.63
C GLY A 20 -6.34 6.14 -3.20
N SER A 21 -5.46 7.06 -2.78
CA SER A 21 -4.06 7.02 -3.22
C SER A 21 -3.08 7.61 -2.20
N VAL A 22 -1.92 6.97 -2.02
CA VAL A 22 -0.88 7.38 -1.06
C VAL A 22 0.50 7.09 -1.64
N TYR A 23 1.48 7.95 -1.38
CA TYR A 23 2.86 7.65 -1.75
C TYR A 23 3.43 6.52 -0.89
N GLN A 24 4.18 5.61 -1.51
CA GLN A 24 4.82 4.50 -0.80
C GLN A 24 5.69 4.97 0.38
N THR A 25 6.35 6.13 0.25
CA THR A 25 7.13 6.76 1.32
C THR A 25 6.27 7.18 2.51
N ASP A 26 5.04 7.62 2.27
CA ASP A 26 4.14 8.04 3.33
C ASP A 26 3.53 6.82 4.02
N ILE A 27 3.24 5.74 3.28
CA ILE A 27 2.85 4.46 3.90
C ILE A 27 3.96 3.96 4.84
N ILE A 28 5.23 4.05 4.44
CA ILE A 28 6.37 3.68 5.29
C ILE A 28 6.40 4.53 6.58
N LYS A 29 6.20 5.84 6.47
CA LYS A 29 6.20 6.77 7.61
C LYS A 29 5.03 6.50 8.57
N GLU A 30 3.83 6.37 8.04
CA GLU A 30 2.59 6.19 8.82
C GLU A 30 2.51 4.83 9.50
N THR A 31 3.00 3.78 8.85
CA THR A 31 2.98 2.42 9.43
C THR A 31 4.19 2.10 10.31
N GLY A 32 5.30 2.83 10.14
CA GLY A 32 6.58 2.53 10.79
C GLY A 32 7.23 1.23 10.31
N TYR A 33 6.74 0.64 9.22
CA TYR A 33 7.25 -0.63 8.71
C TYR A 33 8.51 -0.44 7.87
N SER A 34 9.38 -1.45 7.87
CA SER A 34 10.57 -1.44 7.02
C SER A 34 10.18 -1.43 5.54
N LYS A 35 11.04 -0.81 4.71
CA LYS A 35 10.85 -0.76 3.25
C LYS A 35 10.62 -2.16 2.65
N VAL A 36 11.36 -3.17 3.12
CA VAL A 36 11.24 -4.56 2.67
C VAL A 36 9.86 -5.14 3.02
N LYS A 37 9.37 -4.90 4.26
CA LYS A 37 8.05 -5.36 4.70
C LYS A 37 6.94 -4.73 3.86
N ILE A 38 7.01 -3.42 3.63
CA ILE A 38 6.05 -2.66 2.80
C ILE A 38 6.01 -3.20 1.37
N THR A 39 7.17 -3.39 0.73
CA THR A 39 7.23 -3.94 -0.63
C THR A 39 6.53 -5.29 -0.71
N ARG A 40 6.82 -6.20 0.23
CA ARG A 40 6.20 -7.54 0.24
C ARG A 40 4.68 -7.50 0.46
N ILE A 41 4.19 -6.60 1.30
CA ILE A 41 2.73 -6.44 1.52
C ILE A 41 2.07 -5.88 0.26
N LEU A 42 2.65 -4.82 -0.32
CA LEU A 42 2.14 -4.24 -1.54
C LEU A 42 2.18 -5.23 -2.72
N ASP A 43 3.17 -6.13 -2.79
CA ASP A 43 3.26 -7.15 -3.83
C ASP A 43 2.06 -8.11 -3.72
N LYS A 44 1.72 -8.54 -2.50
CA LYS A 44 0.53 -9.38 -2.25
C LYS A 44 -0.77 -8.66 -2.61
N MET A 45 -0.92 -7.39 -2.21
CA MET A 45 -2.12 -6.61 -2.49
C MET A 45 -2.31 -6.34 -3.99
N GLU A 46 -1.20 -6.17 -4.73
CA GLU A 46 -1.18 -5.98 -6.19
C GLU A 46 -1.51 -7.29 -6.92
N LEU A 47 -0.96 -8.43 -6.47
CA LEU A 47 -1.35 -9.76 -6.94
C LEU A 47 -2.83 -10.06 -6.67
N ALA A 48 -3.36 -9.60 -5.54
CA ALA A 48 -4.77 -9.70 -5.20
C ALA A 48 -5.66 -8.67 -5.94
N GLN A 49 -5.09 -7.83 -6.82
CA GLN A 49 -5.79 -6.80 -7.59
C GLN A 49 -6.51 -5.74 -6.74
N ILE A 50 -6.03 -5.51 -5.51
CA ILE A 50 -6.60 -4.53 -4.57
C ILE A 50 -5.95 -3.16 -4.74
N VAL A 51 -4.68 -3.13 -5.14
CA VAL A 51 -3.91 -1.89 -5.34
C VAL A 51 -3.10 -1.95 -6.63
N GLU A 52 -2.73 -0.78 -7.14
CA GLU A 52 -1.85 -0.61 -8.28
C GLU A 52 -0.73 0.37 -7.92
N ARG A 53 0.51 0.09 -8.36
CA ARG A 53 1.62 1.05 -8.20
C ARG A 53 1.85 1.83 -9.47
N LYS A 54 1.85 3.15 -9.36
CA LYS A 54 2.21 4.05 -10.46
C LYS A 54 3.48 4.79 -10.10
N ARG A 55 4.47 4.76 -11.00
CA ARG A 55 5.70 5.52 -10.81
C ARG A 55 5.39 7.02 -10.90
N ARG A 56 5.80 7.78 -9.88
CA ARG A 56 5.68 9.25 -9.82
C ARG A 56 7.03 9.83 -9.39
N GLY A 57 7.84 10.21 -10.39
CA GLY A 57 9.19 10.72 -10.19
C GLY A 57 10.12 9.67 -9.56
N MET A 58 10.65 9.99 -8.37
CA MET A 58 11.57 9.13 -7.61
C MET A 58 10.86 8.15 -6.66
N THR A 59 9.52 8.20 -6.57
CA THR A 59 8.73 7.32 -5.70
C THR A 59 7.59 6.67 -6.48
N ASN A 60 6.88 5.75 -5.82
CA ASN A 60 5.66 5.15 -6.32
C ASN A 60 4.46 5.72 -5.57
N ILE A 61 3.40 6.03 -6.29
CA ILE A 61 2.07 6.23 -5.71
C ILE A 61 1.33 4.91 -5.75
N ILE A 62 0.77 4.51 -4.62
CA ILE A 62 -0.09 3.34 -4.48
C ILE A 62 -1.52 3.84 -4.63
N VAL A 63 -2.27 3.26 -5.56
CA VAL A 63 -3.65 3.62 -5.86
C VAL A 63 -4.53 2.42 -5.57
N LEU A 64 -5.63 2.66 -4.86
CA LEU A 64 -6.64 1.66 -4.59
C LEU A 64 -7.41 1.36 -5.89
N LYS A 65 -7.61 0.08 -6.20
CA LYS A 65 -8.33 -0.35 -7.40
C LYS A 65 -9.83 -0.37 -7.20
#